data_AF-A0AAW1NUT7-F1
#
_entry.id   AF-A0AAW1NUT7-F1
#
_cell.length_a   1.000
_cell.length_b   1.000
_cell.length_c   1.000
_cell.angle_alpha   90.00
_cell.angle_beta   90.00
_cell.angle_gamma   90.00
#
_symmetry.space_group_name_H-M   'P 1'
#
loop_
_entity.id
_entity.type
_entity.pdbx_description
1 polymer ?
#
loop_
_entity_poly.entity_id
_entity_poly.type
_entity_poly.pdbx_seq_one_letter_code
_entity_poly.pdbx_strand_id
1 'polypeptide(L)'
;MSVDLATYRVGCLSSLHCLPDYVSVSEEDACIANIAATKAGWKQVSGRKLLNYGGQISEKTGALLQVPLPGWLQQLAVQLSKDVENSGIGRINHVLVNSYEQEEGIFAHEDGPVYFPVACIISLGGPAIMRFFRKLPAGGHDPHSEASVILMPRSLLVFADDAYRHYLHGINQGRSELVDDSVVNAGQATYPLEFILN
;
A
#
# COMPACT_ATOMS: atom_id res chain seq x y z
N MET A 1 -6.05 -12.11 -17.85
CA MET A 1 -7.30 -11.34 -17.94
C MET A 1 -7.17 -10.26 -16.87
N SER A 2 -7.60 -9.03 -17.13
CA SER A 2 -7.55 -7.98 -16.09
C SER A 2 -8.52 -8.33 -14.94
N VAL A 3 -8.21 -7.85 -13.74
CA VAL A 3 -9.05 -8.08 -12.57
C VAL A 3 -10.21 -7.09 -12.58
N ASP A 4 -11.42 -7.57 -12.30
CA ASP A 4 -12.56 -6.70 -12.06
C ASP A 4 -12.50 -6.11 -10.65
N LEU A 5 -11.84 -4.96 -10.52
CA LEU A 5 -11.69 -4.24 -9.25
C LEU A 5 -13.03 -3.92 -8.57
N ALA A 6 -14.13 -3.79 -9.32
CA ALA A 6 -15.43 -3.48 -8.74
C ALA A 6 -15.91 -4.58 -7.77
N THR A 7 -15.51 -5.83 -8.00
CA THR A 7 -15.83 -6.96 -7.11
C THR A 7 -15.09 -6.93 -5.77
N TYR A 8 -14.02 -6.12 -5.68
CA TYR A 8 -13.16 -6.00 -4.51
C TYR A 8 -13.27 -4.64 -3.81
N ARG A 9 -14.28 -3.83 -4.15
CA ARG A 9 -14.53 -2.56 -3.47
C ARG A 9 -14.78 -2.79 -1.98
N VAL A 10 -14.17 -1.96 -1.13
CA VAL A 10 -14.35 -2.01 0.33
C VAL A 10 -14.79 -0.65 0.89
N GLY A 11 -15.70 -0.68 1.86
CA GLY A 11 -16.17 0.53 2.54
C GLY A 11 -17.01 1.48 1.69
N CYS A 12 -17.14 2.72 2.15
CA CYS A 12 -17.93 3.75 1.48
C CYS A 12 -17.19 4.39 0.29
N LEU A 13 -15.85 4.35 0.27
CA LEU A 13 -15.04 4.96 -0.80
C LEU A 13 -15.17 4.15 -2.10
N SER A 14 -15.57 4.81 -3.19
CA SER A 14 -15.81 4.17 -4.49
C SER A 14 -14.54 3.67 -5.17
N SER A 15 -13.42 4.34 -4.92
CA SER A 15 -12.12 4.09 -5.52
C SER A 15 -11.14 3.41 -4.57
N LEU A 16 -11.66 2.61 -3.63
CA LEU A 16 -10.87 1.83 -2.66
C LEU A 16 -11.19 0.34 -2.83
N HIS A 17 -10.19 -0.46 -3.15
CA HIS A 17 -10.34 -1.88 -3.49
C HIS A 17 -9.31 -2.73 -2.76
N CYS A 18 -9.72 -3.85 -2.17
CA CYS A 18 -8.84 -4.78 -1.47
C CYS A 18 -9.07 -6.22 -1.94
N LEU A 19 -8.04 -6.80 -2.55
CA LEU A 19 -8.01 -8.16 -3.06
C LEU A 19 -7.23 -9.04 -2.07
N PRO A 20 -7.83 -10.05 -1.45
CA PRO A 20 -7.10 -11.04 -0.68
C PRO A 20 -6.28 -11.95 -1.61
N ASP A 21 -5.20 -12.55 -1.09
CA ASP A 21 -4.42 -13.60 -1.75
C ASP A 21 -3.99 -13.27 -3.19
N TYR A 22 -3.64 -12.01 -3.44
CA TYR A 22 -3.24 -11.53 -4.76
C TYR A 22 -1.92 -12.14 -5.24
N VAL A 23 -0.96 -12.30 -4.33
CA VAL A 23 0.24 -13.12 -4.57
C VAL A 23 0.11 -14.47 -3.87
N SER A 24 0.68 -15.50 -4.47
CA SER A 24 0.77 -16.84 -3.86
C SER A 24 1.75 -16.86 -2.67
N VAL A 25 1.69 -17.91 -1.83
CA VAL A 25 2.70 -18.15 -0.76
C VAL A 25 4.12 -18.09 -1.34
N SER A 26 4.35 -18.79 -2.45
CA SER A 26 5.67 -18.86 -3.08
C SER A 26 6.16 -17.51 -3.63
N GLU A 27 5.26 -16.66 -4.11
CA GLU A 27 5.62 -15.32 -4.57
C GLU A 27 5.95 -14.40 -3.40
N GLU A 28 5.19 -14.49 -2.30
CA GLU A 28 5.50 -13.78 -1.05
C GLU A 28 6.87 -14.18 -0.50
N ASP A 29 7.14 -15.48 -0.36
CA ASP A 29 8.43 -16.00 0.10
C ASP A 29 9.59 -15.51 -0.79
N ALA A 30 9.38 -15.53 -2.11
CA ALA A 30 10.37 -15.05 -3.06
C ALA A 30 10.60 -13.52 -2.93
N CYS A 31 9.55 -12.73 -2.75
CA CYS A 31 9.65 -11.29 -2.52
C CYS A 31 10.43 -11.00 -1.23
N ILE A 32 10.05 -11.63 -0.11
CA ILE A 32 10.72 -11.45 1.19
C ILE A 32 12.20 -11.83 1.08
N ALA A 33 12.51 -12.97 0.47
CA ALA A 33 13.90 -13.41 0.28
C ALA A 33 14.73 -12.43 -0.56
N ASN A 34 14.17 -11.91 -1.66
CA ASN A 34 14.86 -10.92 -2.51
C ASN A 34 15.06 -9.57 -1.79
N ILE A 35 14.07 -9.12 -1.01
CA ILE A 35 14.17 -7.91 -0.18
C ILE A 35 15.24 -8.08 0.89
N ALA A 36 15.27 -9.22 1.59
CA ALA A 36 16.27 -9.52 2.62
C ALA A 36 17.69 -9.62 2.03
N ALA A 37 17.83 -10.15 0.81
CA ALA A 37 19.10 -10.26 0.10
C ALA A 37 19.55 -8.95 -0.58
N THR A 38 18.77 -7.86 -0.46
CA THR A 38 19.11 -6.59 -1.09
C THR A 38 20.46 -6.07 -0.61
N LYS A 39 21.24 -5.53 -1.56
CA LYS A 39 22.46 -4.78 -1.24
C LYS A 39 22.21 -3.27 -1.24
N ALA A 40 21.01 -2.83 -1.60
CA ALA A 40 20.64 -1.43 -1.54
C ALA A 40 20.53 -0.99 -0.07
N GLY A 41 21.02 0.22 0.23
CA GLY A 41 20.95 0.77 1.58
C GLY A 41 19.51 1.16 1.94
N TRP A 42 18.98 0.54 2.99
CA TRP A 42 17.74 0.99 3.62
C TRP A 42 17.87 2.44 4.10
N LYS A 43 16.89 3.27 3.78
CA LYS A 43 16.78 4.62 4.33
C LYS A 43 15.80 4.61 5.50
N GLN A 44 16.15 5.29 6.59
CA GLN A 44 15.21 5.56 7.67
C GLN A 44 14.44 6.84 7.34
N VAL A 45 13.11 6.72 7.20
CA VAL A 45 12.23 7.84 6.82
C VAL A 45 10.95 7.75 7.64
N SER A 46 10.64 8.80 8.41
CA SER A 46 9.38 8.90 9.17
C SER A 46 9.08 7.70 10.07
N GLY A 47 10.10 7.15 10.73
CA GLY A 47 9.94 6.05 11.71
C GLY A 47 9.83 4.65 11.10
N ARG A 48 10.24 4.46 9.85
CA ARG A 48 10.26 3.16 9.16
C ARG A 48 11.43 3.06 8.17
N LYS A 49 11.73 1.84 7.74
CA LYS A 49 12.75 1.59 6.71
C LYS A 49 12.11 1.63 5.30
N LEU A 50 12.83 2.25 4.35
CA LEU A 50 12.43 2.39 2.96
C LEU A 50 13.53 1.87 2.01
N LEU A 51 13.13 1.09 1.00
CA LEU A 51 13.90 0.88 -0.23
C LEU A 51 13.15 1.46 -1.43
N ASN A 52 13.92 1.78 -2.47
CA ASN A 52 13.40 2.15 -3.78
C ASN A 52 14.00 1.22 -4.85
N TYR A 53 13.13 0.63 -5.68
CA TYR A 53 13.48 -0.10 -6.89
C TYR A 53 12.88 0.57 -8.13
N GLY A 54 13.67 0.58 -9.21
CA GLY A 54 13.26 1.22 -10.45
C GLY A 54 13.42 2.73 -10.36
N GLY A 55 12.46 3.47 -10.90
CA GLY A 55 12.56 4.90 -11.13
C GLY A 55 13.05 5.71 -9.93
N GLN A 56 13.72 6.82 -10.17
CA GLN A 56 14.25 7.68 -9.10
C GLN A 56 13.71 9.08 -9.25
N ILE A 57 13.17 9.65 -8.18
CA ILE A 57 12.74 11.04 -8.19
C ILE A 57 14.00 11.91 -8.11
N SER A 58 14.19 12.75 -9.13
CA SER A 58 15.25 13.76 -9.15
C SER A 58 15.00 14.82 -8.09
N GLU A 59 15.91 14.95 -7.13
CA GLU A 59 15.84 15.98 -6.08
C GLU A 59 15.85 17.41 -6.65
N LYS A 60 16.41 17.60 -7.85
CA LYS A 60 16.51 18.91 -8.50
C LYS A 60 15.25 19.33 -9.24
N THR A 61 14.59 18.36 -9.88
CA THR A 61 13.51 18.64 -10.84
C THR A 61 12.17 18.06 -10.42
N GLY A 62 12.13 17.21 -9.39
CA GLY A 62 10.94 16.46 -8.98
C GLY A 62 10.49 15.40 -10.01
N ALA A 63 11.23 15.24 -11.11
CA ALA A 63 10.87 14.33 -12.19
C ALA A 63 11.30 12.89 -11.90
N LEU A 64 10.52 11.92 -12.39
CA LEU A 64 10.85 10.51 -12.30
C LEU A 64 11.85 10.12 -13.40
N LEU A 65 13.08 9.82 -13.00
CA LEU A 65 14.13 9.25 -13.85
C LEU A 65 13.88 7.76 -14.05
N GLN A 66 13.91 7.29 -15.28
CA GLN A 66 13.67 5.88 -15.58
C GLN A 66 14.92 5.04 -15.28
N VAL A 67 14.78 4.12 -14.34
CA VAL A 67 15.76 3.08 -14.01
C VAL A 67 15.01 1.74 -14.09
N PRO A 68 15.57 0.70 -14.71
CA PRO A 68 14.91 -0.61 -14.78
C PRO A 68 14.64 -1.21 -13.39
N LEU A 69 13.50 -1.89 -13.26
CA LEU A 69 13.23 -2.73 -12.08
C LEU A 69 14.17 -3.94 -12.06
N PRO A 70 14.56 -4.45 -10.88
CA PRO A 70 15.33 -5.68 -10.78
C PRO A 70 14.53 -6.87 -11.32
N GLY A 71 15.21 -7.86 -11.90
CA GLY A 71 14.56 -8.96 -12.64
C GLY A 71 13.48 -9.70 -11.86
N TRP A 72 13.69 -9.93 -10.55
CA TRP A 72 12.72 -10.61 -9.68
C TRP A 72 11.39 -9.85 -9.52
N LEU A 73 11.39 -8.53 -9.73
CA LEU A 73 10.22 -7.67 -9.55
C LEU A 73 9.52 -7.34 -10.87
N GLN A 74 10.20 -7.53 -12.01
CA GLN A 74 9.68 -7.16 -13.33
C GLN A 74 8.39 -7.91 -13.68
N GLN A 75 8.35 -9.23 -13.42
CA GLN A 75 7.16 -10.04 -13.73
C GLN A 75 5.95 -9.60 -12.91
N LEU A 76 6.13 -9.40 -11.60
CA LEU A 76 5.06 -8.94 -10.71
C LEU A 76 4.57 -7.53 -11.11
N ALA A 77 5.47 -6.62 -11.45
CA ALA A 77 5.11 -5.28 -11.90
C ALA A 77 4.33 -5.30 -13.23
N VAL A 78 4.70 -6.15 -14.19
CA VAL A 78 3.97 -6.32 -15.46
C VAL A 78 2.59 -6.92 -15.21
N GLN A 79 2.50 -7.96 -14.38
CA GLN A 79 1.24 -8.60 -14.03
C GLN A 79 0.29 -7.61 -13.34
N LEU A 80 0.77 -6.89 -12.32
CA LEU A 80 -0.02 -5.88 -11.61
C LEU A 80 -0.47 -4.74 -12.53
N SER A 81 0.42 -4.23 -13.39
CA SER A 81 0.05 -3.17 -14.34
C SER A 81 -1.12 -3.60 -15.24
N LYS A 82 -1.15 -4.88 -15.64
CA LYS A 82 -2.22 -5.45 -16.47
C LYS A 82 -3.50 -5.68 -15.68
N ASP A 83 -3.36 -6.21 -14.46
CA ASP A 83 -4.51 -6.58 -13.64
C ASP A 83 -5.33 -5.37 -13.20
N VAL A 84 -4.65 -4.24 -12.96
CA VAL A 84 -5.28 -3.00 -12.54
C VAL A 84 -5.32 -1.93 -13.64
N GLU A 85 -5.15 -2.30 -14.92
CA GLU A 85 -5.10 -1.35 -16.05
C GLU A 85 -6.32 -0.41 -16.10
N ASN A 86 -7.49 -0.89 -15.69
CA ASN A 86 -8.75 -0.14 -15.67
C ASN A 86 -8.82 0.93 -14.55
N SER A 87 -7.91 0.91 -13.59
CA SER A 87 -7.79 1.96 -12.56
C SER A 87 -7.20 3.27 -13.11
N GLY A 88 -6.64 3.25 -14.32
CA GLY A 88 -5.88 4.36 -14.89
C GLY A 88 -4.40 4.34 -14.48
N ILE A 89 -3.93 3.31 -13.78
CA ILE A 89 -2.50 3.12 -13.55
C ILE A 89 -1.77 2.94 -14.88
N GLY A 90 -0.62 3.58 -15.01
CA GLY A 90 0.30 3.31 -16.11
C GLY A 90 1.13 2.04 -15.87
N ARG A 91 2.15 1.84 -16.71
CA ARG A 91 3.15 0.79 -16.47
C ARG A 91 3.91 1.09 -15.18
N ILE A 92 3.85 0.17 -14.23
CA ILE A 92 4.61 0.25 -12.99
C ILE A 92 6.11 0.16 -13.31
N ASN A 93 6.84 1.17 -12.87
CA ASN A 93 8.28 1.31 -13.10
C ASN A 93 9.04 1.84 -11.87
N HIS A 94 8.33 2.09 -10.77
CA HIS A 94 8.84 2.64 -9.53
C HIS A 94 8.16 1.91 -8.37
N VAL A 95 8.94 1.30 -7.49
CA VAL A 95 8.43 0.52 -6.37
C VAL A 95 9.14 0.93 -5.10
N LEU A 96 8.36 1.29 -4.09
CA LEU A 96 8.85 1.55 -2.74
C LEU A 96 8.55 0.34 -1.86
N VAL A 97 9.56 -0.16 -1.17
CA VAL A 97 9.38 -1.19 -0.12
C VAL A 97 9.44 -0.48 1.21
N ASN A 98 8.34 -0.56 1.96
CA ASN A 98 8.24 -0.04 3.32
C ASN A 98 8.32 -1.24 4.27
N SER A 99 9.29 -1.25 5.18
CA SER A 99 9.40 -2.26 6.23
C SER A 99 9.08 -1.60 7.56
N TYR A 100 8.19 -2.25 8.31
CA TYR A 100 7.73 -1.87 9.63
C TYR A 100 8.11 -2.99 10.59
N GLU A 101 8.85 -2.67 11.64
CA GLU A 101 9.01 -3.53 12.81
C GLU A 101 7.80 -3.36 13.75
N GLN A 102 7.71 -4.21 14.76
CA GLN A 102 6.68 -4.10 15.78
C GLN A 102 6.65 -2.69 16.38
N GLU A 103 5.46 -2.14 16.60
CA GLU A 103 5.22 -0.77 17.08
C GLU A 103 5.48 0.37 16.08
N GLU A 104 6.11 0.11 14.93
CA GLU A 104 6.31 1.12 13.88
C GLU A 104 5.00 1.39 13.11
N GLY A 105 4.97 2.54 12.44
CA GLY A 105 3.81 3.00 11.69
C GLY A 105 4.17 4.17 10.80
N ILE A 106 3.16 4.75 10.16
CA ILE A 106 3.33 5.99 9.40
C ILE A 106 2.13 6.90 9.63
N PHE A 107 2.40 8.14 10.01
CA PHE A 107 1.37 9.16 10.21
C PHE A 107 0.53 9.37 8.94
N ALA A 108 -0.68 9.91 9.13
CA ALA A 108 -1.56 10.29 8.04
C ALA A 108 -0.83 11.22 7.05
N HIS A 109 -0.67 10.76 5.81
CA HIS A 109 0.05 11.46 4.75
C HIS A 109 -0.65 11.26 3.40
N GLU A 110 -0.18 11.97 2.38
CA GLU A 110 -0.56 11.75 0.99
C GLU A 110 0.65 11.32 0.18
N ASP A 111 0.41 10.59 -0.89
CA ASP A 111 1.43 10.29 -1.87
C ASP A 111 1.63 11.50 -2.79
N GLY A 112 2.89 11.77 -3.15
CA GLY A 112 3.25 12.94 -3.96
C GLY A 112 2.57 12.94 -5.35
N PRO A 113 2.44 14.11 -5.99
CA PRO A 113 1.69 14.27 -7.26
C PRO A 113 2.26 13.47 -8.44
N VAL A 114 3.48 12.93 -8.31
CA VAL A 114 4.12 12.05 -9.31
C VAL A 114 3.43 10.68 -9.40
N TYR A 115 2.75 10.22 -8.34
CA TYR A 115 2.07 8.93 -8.31
C TYR A 115 0.56 9.02 -8.58
N PHE A 116 0.04 10.23 -8.76
CA PHE A 116 -1.34 10.46 -9.15
C PHE A 116 -1.63 9.79 -10.51
N PRO A 117 -2.77 9.08 -10.71
CA PRO A 117 -3.96 8.98 -9.83
C PRO A 117 -4.02 7.80 -8.86
N VAL A 118 -3.14 6.81 -8.98
CA VAL A 118 -3.38 5.48 -8.42
C VAL A 118 -2.16 5.00 -7.64
N ALA A 119 -2.42 4.49 -6.44
CA ALA A 119 -1.45 3.72 -5.68
C ALA A 119 -1.90 2.26 -5.55
N CYS A 120 -0.93 1.36 -5.66
CA CYS A 120 -1.11 -0.08 -5.43
C CYS A 120 -0.12 -0.53 -4.35
N ILE A 121 -0.62 -1.26 -3.36
CA ILE A 121 0.16 -1.77 -2.23
C ILE A 121 -0.05 -3.28 -2.16
N ILE A 122 1.05 -4.04 -2.30
CA ILE A 122 1.06 -5.48 -1.98
C ILE A 122 1.63 -5.62 -0.57
N SER A 123 0.87 -6.22 0.32
CA SER A 123 1.31 -6.48 1.70
C SER A 123 1.97 -7.85 1.81
N LEU A 124 3.04 -7.95 2.60
CA LEU A 124 3.83 -9.17 2.79
C LEU A 124 4.11 -9.37 4.28
N GLY A 125 4.23 -10.62 4.72
CA GLY A 125 4.65 -10.97 6.07
C GLY A 125 3.54 -10.86 7.11
N GLY A 126 3.43 -9.72 7.79
CA GLY A 126 2.46 -9.50 8.87
C GLY A 126 1.25 -8.66 8.42
N PRO A 127 0.11 -8.76 9.12
CA PRO A 127 -1.00 -7.82 8.94
C PRO A 127 -0.66 -6.39 9.36
N ALA A 128 -1.42 -5.42 8.84
CA ALA A 128 -1.49 -4.07 9.38
C ALA A 128 -2.88 -3.48 9.11
N ILE A 129 -3.27 -2.40 9.81
CA ILE A 129 -4.47 -1.62 9.48
C ILE A 129 -4.05 -0.30 8.82
N MET A 130 -4.50 -0.08 7.59
CA MET A 130 -4.35 1.20 6.90
C MET A 130 -5.63 2.01 7.03
N ARG A 131 -5.50 3.26 7.49
CA ARG A 131 -6.63 4.16 7.76
C ARG A 131 -6.67 5.31 6.77
N PHE A 132 -7.85 5.67 6.29
CA PHE A 132 -8.09 6.78 5.37
C PHE A 132 -8.85 7.89 6.09
N PHE A 133 -8.26 9.09 6.16
CA PHE A 133 -8.78 10.25 6.87
C PHE A 133 -9.12 11.36 5.88
N ARG A 134 -10.34 11.87 5.94
CA ARG A 134 -10.79 12.90 5.00
C ARG A 134 -10.05 14.22 5.23
N LYS A 135 -9.50 14.83 4.17
CA LYS A 135 -8.87 16.16 4.24
C LYS A 135 -9.92 17.23 4.54
N LEU A 136 -9.58 18.16 5.42
CA LEU A 136 -10.43 19.30 5.76
C LEU A 136 -10.08 20.52 4.90
N PRO A 137 -11.07 21.33 4.46
CA PRO A 137 -10.81 22.53 3.65
C PRO A 137 -9.87 23.55 4.31
N ALA A 138 -9.89 23.62 5.65
CA ALA A 138 -9.05 24.52 6.43
C ALA A 138 -7.61 23.99 6.67
N GLY A 139 -7.27 22.83 6.11
CA GLY A 139 -6.03 22.10 6.39
C GLY A 139 -6.21 21.04 7.48
N GLY A 140 -5.31 20.04 7.48
CA GLY A 140 -5.44 18.85 8.33
C GLY A 140 -6.43 17.82 7.79
N HIS A 141 -6.88 16.94 8.67
CA HIS A 141 -7.81 15.86 8.33
C HIS A 141 -8.81 15.61 9.47
N ASP A 142 -9.91 14.93 9.16
CA ASP A 142 -10.85 14.44 10.14
C ASP A 142 -10.12 13.53 11.15
N PRO A 143 -10.32 13.70 12.47
CA PRO A 143 -9.70 12.84 13.47
C PRO A 143 -10.18 11.38 13.37
N HIS A 144 -11.33 11.13 12.75
CA HIS A 144 -11.86 9.80 12.51
C HIS A 144 -11.56 9.36 11.08
N SER A 145 -11.14 8.10 10.94
CA SER A 145 -10.99 7.49 9.63
C SER A 145 -12.36 7.24 9.02
N GLU A 146 -12.54 7.64 7.77
CA GLU A 146 -13.74 7.35 6.97
C GLU A 146 -13.80 5.86 6.59
N ALA A 147 -12.62 5.25 6.40
CA ALA A 147 -12.47 3.81 6.19
C ALA A 147 -11.13 3.32 6.75
N SER A 148 -11.14 2.12 7.32
CA SER A 148 -9.93 1.38 7.71
C SER A 148 -9.91 0.04 6.99
N VAL A 149 -8.75 -0.37 6.48
CA VAL A 149 -8.57 -1.61 5.73
C VAL A 149 -7.50 -2.46 6.41
N ILE A 150 -7.85 -3.70 6.77
CA ILE A 150 -6.86 -4.69 7.16
C ILE A 150 -6.12 -5.13 5.91
N LEU A 151 -4.81 -4.97 5.96
CA LEU A 151 -3.87 -5.43 4.97
C LEU A 151 -3.33 -6.79 5.37
N MET A 152 -4.02 -7.84 4.97
CA MET A 152 -3.54 -9.20 5.21
C MET A 152 -2.28 -9.49 4.37
N PRO A 153 -1.39 -10.37 4.84
CA PRO A 153 -0.29 -10.85 4.02
C PRO A 153 -0.81 -11.35 2.66
N ARG A 154 -0.08 -11.00 1.61
CA ARG A 154 -0.39 -11.28 0.19
C ARG A 154 -1.55 -10.51 -0.43
N SER A 155 -2.22 -9.64 0.32
CA SER A 155 -3.30 -8.82 -0.24
C SER A 155 -2.77 -7.71 -1.16
N LEU A 156 -3.61 -7.28 -2.10
CA LEU A 156 -3.42 -6.07 -2.90
C LEU A 156 -4.46 -5.03 -2.50
N LEU A 157 -4.00 -3.88 -2.03
CA LEU A 157 -4.81 -2.67 -1.87
C LEU A 157 -4.59 -1.76 -3.08
N VAL A 158 -5.68 -1.30 -3.69
CA VAL A 158 -5.67 -0.27 -4.74
C VAL A 158 -6.53 0.89 -4.27
N PHE A 159 -5.96 2.10 -4.26
CA PHE A 159 -6.74 3.32 -4.08
C PHE A 159 -6.42 4.33 -5.17
N ALA A 160 -7.48 4.95 -5.70
CA ALA A 160 -7.41 5.84 -6.86
C ALA A 160 -8.26 7.11 -6.65
N ASP A 161 -8.16 8.06 -7.56
CA ASP A 161 -9.08 9.21 -7.70
C ASP A 161 -9.46 9.88 -6.38
N ASP A 162 -10.71 9.74 -5.93
CA ASP A 162 -11.21 10.41 -4.73
C ASP A 162 -10.45 10.00 -3.47
N ALA A 163 -10.22 8.69 -3.28
CA ALA A 163 -9.41 8.17 -2.19
C ALA A 163 -7.99 8.75 -2.21
N TYR A 164 -7.36 8.84 -3.39
CA TYR A 164 -6.00 9.41 -3.53
C TYR A 164 -5.98 10.94 -3.29
N ARG A 165 -6.97 11.67 -3.82
CA ARG A 165 -7.00 13.15 -3.81
C ARG A 165 -7.45 13.71 -2.47
N HIS A 166 -8.48 13.13 -1.87
CA HIS A 166 -9.23 13.76 -0.78
C HIS A 166 -8.98 13.13 0.58
N TYR A 167 -8.20 12.07 0.66
CA TYR A 167 -7.88 11.40 1.91
C TYR A 167 -6.37 11.38 2.16
N LEU A 168 -6.01 11.44 3.43
CA LEU A 168 -4.70 11.04 3.91
C LEU A 168 -4.77 9.58 4.34
N HIS A 169 -3.67 8.85 4.24
CA HIS A 169 -3.58 7.46 4.70
C HIS A 169 -2.44 7.26 5.68
N GLY A 170 -2.59 6.29 6.58
CA GLY A 170 -1.58 5.99 7.60
C GLY A 170 -1.77 4.61 8.23
N ILE A 171 -0.75 4.19 8.97
CA ILE A 171 -0.73 2.98 9.80
C ILE A 171 -0.37 3.43 11.21
N ASN A 172 -1.19 3.08 12.19
CA ASN A 172 -0.98 3.50 13.58
C ASN A 172 0.24 2.81 14.19
N GLN A 173 0.98 3.55 15.02
CA GLN A 173 2.02 2.99 15.86
C GLN A 173 1.42 2.28 17.08
N GLY A 174 2.06 1.20 17.53
CA GLY A 174 1.66 0.45 18.73
C GLY A 174 1.83 -1.05 18.55
N ARG A 175 1.82 -1.82 19.65
CA ARG A 175 2.04 -3.29 19.61
C ARG A 175 0.89 -4.07 18.98
N SER A 176 -0.31 -3.53 19.12
CA SER A 176 -1.53 -4.17 18.69
C SER A 176 -2.61 -3.15 18.44
N GLU A 177 -3.47 -3.41 17.46
CA GLU A 177 -4.62 -2.59 17.15
C GLU A 177 -5.91 -3.42 17.16
N LEU A 178 -6.97 -2.86 17.73
CA LEU A 178 -8.30 -3.46 17.75
C LEU A 178 -8.92 -3.38 16.35
N VAL A 179 -9.51 -4.46 15.90
CA VAL A 179 -10.38 -4.45 14.72
C VAL A 179 -11.78 -4.01 15.16
N ASP A 180 -12.05 -2.71 15.00
CA ASP A 180 -13.33 -2.09 15.31
C ASP A 180 -14.23 -1.96 14.07
N ASP A 181 -15.42 -1.38 14.25
CA ASP A 181 -16.41 -1.21 13.20
C ASP A 181 -15.96 -0.27 12.06
N SER A 182 -14.85 0.47 12.23
CA SER A 182 -14.27 1.28 11.14
C SER A 182 -13.55 0.42 10.09
N VAL A 183 -13.25 -0.84 10.43
CA VAL A 183 -12.54 -1.77 9.54
C VAL A 183 -13.50 -2.39 8.53
N VAL A 184 -13.47 -1.83 7.32
CA VAL A 184 -14.49 -2.11 6.29
C VAL A 184 -14.37 -3.48 5.63
N ASN A 185 -13.25 -4.18 5.84
CA ASN A 185 -13.00 -5.51 5.29
C ASN A 185 -12.69 -6.58 6.35
N ALA A 186 -13.16 -6.39 7.60
CA ALA A 186 -12.92 -7.34 8.69
C ALA A 186 -13.31 -8.79 8.33
N GLY A 187 -14.37 -8.99 7.55
CA GLY A 187 -14.78 -10.31 7.07
C GLY A 187 -13.80 -11.02 6.12
N GLN A 188 -12.77 -10.33 5.63
CA GLN A 188 -11.72 -10.91 4.77
C GLN A 188 -10.52 -11.46 5.57
N ALA A 189 -10.48 -11.29 6.89
CA ALA A 189 -9.37 -11.77 7.68
C ALA A 189 -9.34 -13.29 7.81
N THR A 190 -8.13 -13.85 7.81
CA THR A 190 -7.90 -15.30 7.80
C THR A 190 -7.60 -15.90 9.18
N TYR A 191 -7.60 -15.10 10.25
CA TYR A 191 -7.46 -15.54 11.64
C TYR A 191 -8.29 -14.65 12.60
N PRO A 192 -8.57 -15.11 13.84
CA PRO A 192 -9.40 -14.37 14.79
C PRO A 192 -8.89 -12.96 15.05
N LEU A 193 -9.78 -11.97 14.90
CA LEU A 193 -9.46 -10.55 14.74
C LEU A 193 -9.59 -9.71 16.01
N GLU A 194 -9.56 -10.28 17.21
CA GLU A 194 -9.67 -9.40 18.41
C GLU A 194 -8.55 -8.35 18.43
N PHE A 195 -7.34 -8.70 17.96
CA PHE A 195 -6.24 -7.77 17.80
C PHE A 195 -5.35 -8.14 16.61
N ILE A 196 -4.87 -7.13 15.89
CA ILE A 196 -3.77 -7.25 14.94
C ILE A 196 -2.49 -6.86 15.66
N LEU A 197 -1.45 -7.70 15.62
CA LEU A 197 -0.12 -7.33 16.08
C LEU A 197 0.55 -6.46 15.00
N ASN A 198 0.82 -5.21 15.34
CA ASN A 198 1.55 -4.26 14.50
C ASN A 198 3.03 -4.35 14.83
#